data_AF-A0A2X4TYJ6-F1
#
_entry.id   AF-A0A2X4TYJ6-F1
#
_cell.length_a   1.000
_cell.length_b   1.000
_cell.length_c   1.000
_cell.angle_alpha   90.00
_cell.angle_beta   90.00
_cell.angle_gamma   90.00
#
_symmetry.space_group_name_H-M   'P 1'
#
loop_
_entity.id
_entity.type
_entity.pdbx_description
1 polymer ?
#
loop_
_entity_poly.entity_id
_entity_poly.type
_entity_poly.pdbx_seq_one_letter_code
_entity_poly.pdbx_strand_id
1 'polypeptide(L)'
;MLDKPVFADVVDEFLDYIRGAELVIHNASFDIGFMDYEFGLLKRDIPKTNTFCKVTDSLAVARKMFPGKRNSLDALCSRYEIDNSKRTLHGALLDAQILAEVYLAMTGGQTSMTFAIEGETQRQQGEATIQRIVRQASRLRVVFATDEELAAHESRLDLVQKKGGSCLWRA
;
A
#
# COMPACT_ATOMS: atom_id res chain seq x y z
N MET A 1 29.35 26.61 3.27
CA MET A 1 29.17 25.32 2.58
C MET A 1 30.15 25.13 1.44
N LEU A 2 30.68 26.17 0.80
CA LEU A 2 31.77 26.04 -0.20
C LEU A 2 33.08 25.49 0.41
N ASP A 3 33.23 25.61 1.72
CA ASP A 3 34.34 25.14 2.54
C ASP A 3 34.19 23.68 3.02
N LYS A 4 33.10 23.00 2.65
CA LYS A 4 32.78 21.64 3.10
C LYS A 4 33.15 20.60 2.04
N PRO A 5 33.45 19.36 2.44
CA PRO A 5 33.78 18.29 1.50
C PRO A 5 32.65 18.07 0.49
N VAL A 6 33.01 17.63 -0.70
CA VAL A 6 32.02 17.22 -1.72
C VAL A 6 31.54 15.80 -1.44
N PHE A 7 30.45 15.39 -2.08
CA PHE A 7 29.89 14.05 -1.89
C PHE A 7 30.90 12.93 -2.17
N ALA A 8 31.74 13.10 -3.20
CA ALA A 8 32.79 12.14 -3.55
C ALA A 8 33.81 11.89 -2.43
N ASP A 9 34.02 12.85 -1.53
CA ASP A 9 34.98 12.73 -0.43
C ASP A 9 34.42 11.91 0.75
N VAL A 10 33.08 11.85 0.88
CA VAL A 10 32.39 11.26 2.05
C VAL A 10 31.58 10.01 1.71
N VAL A 11 31.45 9.67 0.43
CA VAL A 11 30.54 8.60 -0.03
C VAL A 11 30.88 7.23 0.55
N ASP A 12 32.16 6.89 0.69
CA ASP A 12 32.57 5.59 1.21
C ASP A 12 32.21 5.44 2.69
N GLU A 13 32.49 6.47 3.50
CA GLU A 13 32.09 6.53 4.91
C GLU A 13 30.58 6.50 5.07
N PHE A 14 29.85 7.24 4.23
CA PHE A 14 28.40 7.26 4.25
C PHE A 14 27.79 5.91 3.85
N LEU A 15 28.32 5.25 2.81
CA LEU A 15 27.88 3.92 2.38
C LEU A 15 28.08 2.89 3.48
N ASP A 16 29.25 2.88 4.13
CA ASP A 16 29.53 1.98 5.24
C ASP A 16 28.62 2.25 6.45
N TYR A 17 28.27 3.52 6.70
CA TYR A 17 27.35 3.90 7.78
C TYR A 17 25.92 3.38 7.56
N ILE A 18 25.41 3.40 6.33
CA ILE A 18 24.02 2.99 6.05
C ILE A 18 23.87 1.52 5.64
N ARG A 19 24.95 0.82 5.26
CA ARG A 19 24.88 -0.51 4.65
C ARG A 19 24.18 -1.52 5.56
N GLY A 20 23.18 -2.22 5.01
CA GLY A 20 22.44 -3.25 5.73
C GLY A 20 21.45 -2.72 6.77
N ALA A 21 21.30 -1.40 6.89
CA ALA A 21 20.35 -0.78 7.81
C ALA A 21 18.94 -0.66 7.22
N GLU A 22 17.98 -0.35 8.10
CA GLU A 22 16.66 0.15 7.71
C GLU A 22 16.69 1.68 7.68
N LEU A 23 16.46 2.25 6.49
CA LEU A 23 16.38 3.67 6.25
C LEU A 23 14.93 4.12 6.41
N VAL A 24 14.63 4.71 7.57
CA VAL A 24 13.35 5.36 7.83
C VAL A 24 13.43 6.81 7.38
N ILE A 25 12.75 7.15 6.28
CA ILE A 25 12.82 8.47 5.65
C ILE A 25 11.43 9.04 5.51
N HIS A 26 11.25 10.34 5.78
CA HIS A 26 9.98 11.02 5.56
C HIS A 26 9.89 11.51 4.13
N ASN A 27 8.96 10.95 3.33
CA ASN A 27 8.90 11.17 1.88
C ASN A 27 10.11 10.55 1.15
N ALA A 28 10.36 9.26 1.41
CA ALA A 28 11.54 8.51 0.97
C ALA A 28 11.87 8.63 -0.54
N SER A 29 10.88 8.86 -1.40
CA SER A 29 11.10 9.05 -2.83
C SER A 29 12.03 10.22 -3.16
N PHE A 30 12.06 11.26 -2.31
CA PHE A 30 12.94 12.40 -2.49
C PHE A 30 14.40 12.02 -2.21
N ASP A 31 14.71 11.63 -0.97
CA ASP A 31 16.07 11.34 -0.54
C ASP A 31 16.68 10.16 -1.29
N ILE A 32 15.93 9.07 -1.49
CA ILE A 32 16.42 7.91 -2.25
C ILE A 32 16.69 8.28 -3.71
N GLY A 33 15.86 9.16 -4.30
CA GLY A 33 16.09 9.67 -5.65
C GLY A 33 17.41 10.44 -5.75
N PHE A 34 17.72 11.29 -4.76
CA PHE A 34 19.00 12.01 -4.70
C PHE A 34 20.18 11.08 -4.44
N MET A 35 20.07 10.16 -3.48
CA MET A 35 21.13 9.20 -3.15
C MET A 35 21.50 8.35 -4.37
N ASP A 36 20.51 7.74 -5.03
CA ASP A 36 20.75 6.88 -6.19
C ASP A 36 21.32 7.67 -7.38
N TYR A 37 20.91 8.95 -7.54
CA TYR A 37 21.45 9.83 -8.56
C TYR A 37 22.91 10.19 -8.31
N GLU A 38 23.24 10.61 -7.08
CA GLU A 38 24.61 10.96 -6.68
C GLU A 38 25.55 9.74 -6.75
N PHE A 39 25.09 8.55 -6.36
CA PHE A 39 25.84 7.30 -6.56
C PHE A 39 26.14 7.04 -8.04
N GLY A 40 25.17 7.33 -8.93
CA GLY A 40 25.35 7.23 -10.38
C GLY A 40 26.38 8.22 -10.94
N LEU A 41 26.45 9.43 -10.38
CA LEU A 41 27.41 10.46 -10.81
C LEU A 41 28.87 10.08 -10.52
N LEU A 42 29.12 9.25 -9.50
CA LEU A 42 30.47 8.81 -9.14
C LEU A 42 31.10 7.84 -10.14
N LYS A 43 30.31 7.21 -11.04
CA LYS A 43 30.78 6.25 -12.05
C LYS A 43 31.61 5.09 -11.46
N ARG A 44 31.27 4.66 -10.24
CA ARG A 44 31.91 3.56 -9.49
C ARG A 44 31.06 2.28 -9.46
N ASP A 45 30.03 2.20 -10.30
CA ASP A 45 29.04 1.11 -10.33
C ASP A 45 28.41 0.80 -8.95
N ILE A 46 28.20 1.85 -8.15
CA ILE A 46 27.51 1.73 -6.86
C ILE A 46 26.03 1.40 -7.14
N PRO A 47 25.49 0.30 -6.57
CA PRO A 47 24.12 -0.10 -6.82
C PRO A 47 23.13 0.87 -6.16
N LYS A 48 21.85 0.77 -6.54
CA LYS A 48 20.78 1.58 -5.92
C LYS A 48 20.63 1.27 -4.43
N THR A 49 20.28 2.27 -3.65
CA THR A 49 20.14 2.21 -2.19
C THR A 49 19.21 1.08 -1.74
N ASN A 50 18.09 0.88 -2.45
CA ASN A 50 17.10 -0.15 -2.14
C ASN A 50 17.59 -1.59 -2.33
N THR A 51 18.77 -1.80 -2.92
CA THR A 51 19.34 -3.14 -3.12
C THR A 51 20.13 -3.64 -1.91
N PHE A 52 20.63 -2.73 -1.07
CA PHE A 52 21.44 -3.06 0.11
C PHE A 52 20.90 -2.46 1.43
N CYS A 53 19.89 -1.60 1.35
CA CYS A 53 19.17 -1.07 2.52
C CYS A 53 17.67 -1.32 2.38
N LYS A 54 17.00 -1.57 3.51
CA LYS A 54 15.53 -1.57 3.57
C LYS A 54 15.06 -0.13 3.64
N VAL A 55 14.26 0.31 2.68
CA VAL A 55 13.73 1.69 2.65
C VAL A 55 12.29 1.69 3.17
N THR A 56 12.04 2.46 4.23
CA THR A 56 10.73 2.62 4.85
C THR A 56 10.31 4.09 4.78
N ASP A 57 9.24 4.38 4.04
CA ASP A 57 8.66 5.73 3.99
C ASP A 57 7.76 6.00 5.20
N SER A 58 8.24 6.81 6.14
CA SER A 58 7.50 7.16 7.35
C SER A 58 6.23 7.97 7.04
N LEU A 59 6.17 8.69 5.90
CA LEU A 59 4.98 9.39 5.47
C LEU A 59 3.88 8.40 5.05
N ALA A 60 4.24 7.30 4.38
CA ALA A 60 3.30 6.23 4.06
C ALA A 60 2.75 5.56 5.33
N VAL A 61 3.61 5.32 6.32
CA VAL A 61 3.19 4.82 7.65
C VAL A 61 2.21 5.80 8.31
N ALA A 62 2.56 7.09 8.36
CA ALA A 62 1.70 8.12 8.93
C ALA A 62 0.36 8.25 8.20
N ARG A 63 0.33 8.15 6.86
CA ARG A 63 -0.91 8.17 6.06
C ARG A 63 -1.82 6.97 6.34
N LYS A 64 -1.25 5.80 6.62
CA LYS A 64 -2.01 4.61 7.01
C LYS A 64 -2.61 4.76 8.41
N MET A 65 -1.86 5.32 9.36
CA MET A 65 -2.34 5.56 10.73
C MET A 65 -3.36 6.70 10.81
N PHE A 66 -3.17 7.76 10.03
CA PHE A 66 -3.97 8.98 10.08
C PHE A 66 -4.47 9.38 8.68
N PRO A 67 -5.42 8.61 8.11
CA PRO A 67 -5.95 8.88 6.78
C PRO A 67 -6.71 10.22 6.75
N GLY A 68 -6.48 11.01 5.69
CA GLY A 68 -7.13 12.31 5.49
C GLY A 68 -6.65 13.44 6.43
N LYS A 69 -5.62 13.21 7.24
CA LYS A 69 -5.03 14.23 8.12
C LYS A 69 -3.72 14.78 7.52
N ARG A 70 -3.28 15.92 8.04
CA ARG A 70 -1.93 16.44 7.77
C ARG A 70 -0.92 15.49 8.44
N ASN A 71 0.00 14.96 7.64
CA ASN A 71 1.04 14.01 8.03
C ASN A 71 2.44 14.55 7.71
N SER A 72 2.61 15.88 7.65
CA SER A 72 3.93 16.50 7.62
C SER A 72 4.64 16.29 8.96
N LEU A 73 5.97 16.34 8.97
CA LEU A 73 6.77 16.21 10.19
C LEU A 73 6.27 17.15 11.31
N ASP A 74 6.04 18.44 11.02
CA ASP A 74 5.52 19.40 12.00
C ASP A 74 4.13 19.02 12.55
N ALA A 75 3.25 18.45 11.72
CA ALA A 75 1.93 18.02 12.15
C ALA A 75 2.00 16.79 13.05
N LEU A 76 2.99 15.91 12.80
CA LEU A 76 3.26 14.76 13.65
C LEU A 76 3.92 15.19 14.97
N CYS A 77 4.85 16.15 14.97
CA CYS A 77 5.43 16.69 16.20
C CYS A 77 4.36 17.29 17.11
N SER A 78 3.48 18.12 16.55
CA SER A 78 2.36 18.68 17.31
C SER A 78 1.39 17.63 17.84
N ARG A 79 1.22 16.50 17.15
CA ARG A 79 0.33 15.40 17.59
C ARG A 79 0.92 14.61 18.74
N TYR A 80 2.22 14.39 18.73
CA TYR A 80 2.93 13.58 19.72
C TYR A 80 3.59 14.43 20.82
N GLU A 81 3.28 15.74 20.87
CA GLU A 81 3.85 16.69 21.84
C GLU A 81 5.39 16.71 21.84
N ILE A 82 5.99 16.51 20.66
CA ILE A 82 7.44 16.55 20.44
C ILE A 82 7.85 18.01 20.20
N ASP A 83 8.82 18.49 20.99
CA ASP A 83 9.33 19.85 20.89
C ASP A 83 10.14 20.06 19.60
N ASN A 84 9.60 20.82 18.67
CA ASN A 84 10.29 21.28 17.46
C ASN A 84 10.61 22.80 17.51
N SER A 85 10.53 23.46 18.67
CA SER A 85 10.76 24.91 18.81
C SER A 85 12.18 25.34 18.42
N LYS A 86 13.17 24.45 18.57
CA LYS A 86 14.56 24.68 18.14
C LYS A 86 14.76 24.55 16.63
N ARG A 87 13.71 24.20 15.88
CA ARG A 87 13.68 24.06 14.41
C ARG A 87 13.55 25.42 13.71
N THR A 88 14.33 26.42 14.12
CA THR A 88 14.38 27.73 13.45
C THR A 88 15.09 27.66 12.10
N LEU A 89 15.99 26.69 11.91
CA LEU A 89 16.59 26.35 10.63
C LEU A 89 16.33 24.86 10.35
N HIS A 90 15.92 24.56 9.11
CA HIS A 90 15.71 23.18 8.64
C HIS A 90 17.06 22.48 8.51
N GLY A 91 17.57 21.94 9.62
CA GLY A 91 18.80 21.17 9.66
C GLY A 91 18.49 19.69 9.52
N ALA A 92 19.11 19.01 8.54
CA ALA A 92 18.88 17.59 8.29
C ALA A 92 19.11 16.71 9.54
N LEU A 93 20.10 17.06 10.37
CA LEU A 93 20.36 16.34 11.63
C LEU A 93 19.23 16.49 12.65
N LEU A 94 18.71 17.71 12.81
CA LEU A 94 17.60 17.98 13.71
C LEU A 94 16.33 17.29 13.21
N ASP A 95 16.07 17.34 11.90
CA ASP A 95 14.93 16.67 11.28
C ASP A 95 15.04 15.14 11.42
N ALA A 96 16.25 14.56 11.33
CA ALA A 96 16.49 13.14 11.57
C ALA A 96 16.22 12.75 13.03
N GLN A 97 16.64 13.59 14.00
CA GLN A 97 16.36 13.35 15.42
C GLN A 97 14.85 13.42 15.72
N ILE A 98 14.18 14.46 15.24
CA ILE A 98 12.73 14.62 15.38
C ILE A 98 11.99 13.45 14.72
N LEU A 99 12.41 13.05 13.52
CA LEU A 99 11.81 11.91 12.81
C LEU A 99 11.99 10.62 13.60
N ALA A 100 13.12 10.40 14.25
CA ALA A 100 13.33 9.23 15.11
C ALA A 100 12.34 9.21 16.28
N GLU A 101 12.14 10.34 16.98
CA GLU A 101 11.16 10.45 18.06
C GLU A 101 9.72 10.22 17.56
N VAL A 102 9.35 10.83 16.42
CA VAL A 102 8.05 10.63 15.79
C VAL A 102 7.84 9.17 15.36
N TYR A 103 8.85 8.55 14.76
CA TYR A 103 8.78 7.16 14.33
C TYR A 103 8.65 6.19 15.50
N LEU A 104 9.39 6.43 16.59
CA LEU A 104 9.25 5.69 17.84
C LEU A 104 7.86 5.89 18.45
N ALA A 105 7.29 7.11 18.43
CA ALA A 105 5.93 7.35 18.91
C ALA A 105 4.87 6.64 18.04
N MET A 106 5.07 6.59 16.72
CA MET A 106 4.18 5.88 15.79
C MET A 106 4.24 4.36 15.93
N THR A 107 5.42 3.79 16.24
CA THR A 107 5.65 2.34 16.26
C THR A 107 5.74 1.73 17.66
N GLY A 108 5.99 2.54 18.69
CA GLY A 108 6.18 2.14 20.07
C GLY A 108 4.94 2.23 20.95
N GLY A 109 3.78 2.62 20.40
CA GLY A 109 2.51 2.57 21.10
C GLY A 109 2.18 1.15 21.60
N GLN A 110 1.25 1.03 22.56
CA GLN A 110 0.83 -0.26 23.13
C GLN A 110 0.69 -1.31 22.03
N THR A 111 1.55 -2.33 22.06
CA THR A 111 1.38 -3.57 21.31
C THR A 111 -0.05 -4.00 21.53
N SER A 112 -0.85 -3.93 20.47
CA SER A 112 -2.27 -4.24 20.46
C SER A 112 -2.55 -5.33 21.49
N MET A 113 -3.24 -4.98 22.59
CA MET A 113 -3.88 -6.00 23.38
C MET A 113 -4.80 -6.70 22.41
N THR A 114 -4.38 -7.90 21.99
CA THR A 114 -5.09 -8.69 21.01
C THR A 114 -6.31 -9.24 21.72
N PHE A 115 -7.31 -8.39 21.93
CA PHE A 115 -8.66 -8.87 22.13
C PHE A 115 -8.98 -9.63 20.85
N ALA A 116 -9.41 -10.88 20.97
CA ALA A 116 -10.02 -11.60 19.88
C ALA A 116 -11.26 -10.81 19.47
N ILE A 117 -11.07 -9.85 18.57
CA ILE A 117 -12.16 -9.21 17.84
C ILE A 117 -12.57 -10.29 16.85
N GLU A 118 -13.51 -11.14 17.27
CA GLU A 118 -14.30 -11.95 16.36
C GLU A 118 -14.95 -10.97 15.38
N GLY A 119 -14.35 -10.86 14.21
CA GLY A 119 -14.62 -9.79 13.26
C GLY A 119 -16.06 -9.83 12.76
N GLU A 120 -16.88 -8.90 13.23
CA GLU A 120 -18.01 -8.42 12.44
C GLU A 120 -17.46 -7.60 11.26
N THR A 121 -17.40 -8.28 10.12
CA THR A 121 -17.44 -7.71 8.76
C THR A 121 -16.29 -6.77 8.37
N GLN A 122 -15.11 -7.35 8.09
CA GLN A 122 -14.14 -6.73 7.20
C GLN A 122 -14.70 -6.65 5.77
N ARG A 123 -15.22 -5.47 5.41
CA ARG A 123 -15.25 -5.01 4.01
C ARG A 123 -14.07 -4.07 3.80
N GLN A 124 -12.91 -4.61 3.40
CA GLN A 124 -11.89 -3.84 2.71
C GLN A 124 -11.04 -4.75 1.80
N GLN A 125 -11.29 -4.58 0.51
CA GLN A 125 -10.33 -4.51 -0.60
C GLN A 125 -9.14 -5.47 -0.61
N GLY A 126 -9.14 -6.37 -1.61
CA GLY A 126 -7.96 -6.52 -2.46
C GLY A 126 -7.17 -7.83 -2.38
N GLU A 127 -7.52 -8.77 -1.51
CA GLU A 127 -7.02 -10.14 -1.63
C GLU A 127 -8.14 -11.01 -2.20
N ALA A 128 -7.80 -11.79 -3.23
CA ALA A 128 -8.68 -12.82 -3.77
C ALA A 128 -8.92 -13.88 -2.69
N THR A 129 -9.82 -13.57 -1.77
CA THR A 129 -10.35 -14.51 -0.79
C THR A 129 -10.98 -15.61 -1.61
N ILE A 130 -10.42 -16.82 -1.51
CA ILE A 130 -10.96 -18.00 -2.17
C ILE A 130 -12.35 -18.21 -1.57
N GLN A 131 -13.38 -17.68 -2.24
CA GLN A 131 -14.76 -17.96 -1.90
C GLN A 131 -15.01 -19.42 -2.25
N ARG A 132 -14.77 -20.31 -1.29
CA ARG A 132 -15.17 -21.71 -1.40
C ARG A 132 -16.69 -21.76 -1.39
N ILE A 133 -17.27 -21.87 -2.57
CA ILE A 133 -18.68 -22.20 -2.73
C ILE A 133 -18.86 -23.63 -2.25
N VAL A 134 -19.38 -23.79 -1.03
CA VAL A 134 -19.75 -25.11 -0.51
C VAL A 134 -21.01 -25.54 -1.26
N ARG A 135 -20.83 -26.37 -2.28
CA ARG A 135 -21.96 -27.01 -2.98
C ARG A 135 -22.39 -28.22 -2.16
N GLN A 136 -23.26 -27.99 -1.17
CA GLN A 136 -23.96 -29.10 -0.54
C GLN A 136 -24.83 -29.76 -1.62
N ALA A 137 -24.54 -31.02 -1.95
CA ALA A 137 -25.40 -31.83 -2.82
C ALA A 137 -26.64 -32.25 -2.02
N SER A 138 -27.55 -31.30 -1.80
CA SER A 138 -28.89 -31.60 -1.31
C SER A 138 -29.73 -32.14 -2.48
N ARG A 139 -30.52 -33.18 -2.23
CA ARG A 139 -31.49 -33.71 -3.20
C ARG A 139 -32.65 -32.72 -3.35
N LEU A 140 -32.41 -31.62 -4.04
CA LEU A 140 -33.45 -30.66 -4.41
C LEU A 140 -34.33 -31.27 -5.51
N ARG A 141 -35.65 -31.05 -5.40
CA ARG A 141 -36.61 -31.48 -6.41
C ARG A 141 -36.50 -30.61 -7.66
N VAL A 142 -36.30 -31.23 -8.81
CA VAL A 142 -36.45 -30.57 -10.11
C VAL A 142 -37.92 -30.62 -10.50
N VAL A 143 -38.52 -29.48 -10.79
CA VAL A 143 -39.89 -29.37 -11.34
C VAL A 143 -39.76 -29.12 -12.83
N PHE A 144 -40.27 -30.04 -13.64
CA PHE A 144 -40.26 -29.93 -15.09
C PHE A 144 -41.45 -29.12 -15.59
N ALA A 145 -41.29 -28.50 -16.75
CA ALA A 145 -42.40 -27.89 -17.47
C ALA A 145 -43.40 -28.95 -17.91
N THR A 146 -44.66 -28.57 -17.95
CA THR A 146 -45.78 -29.38 -18.47
C THR A 146 -45.81 -29.37 -20.00
N ASP A 147 -46.51 -30.32 -20.60
CA ASP A 147 -46.65 -30.40 -22.07
C ASP A 147 -47.30 -29.16 -22.68
N GLU A 148 -48.21 -28.51 -21.95
CA GLU A 148 -48.84 -27.25 -22.36
C GLU A 148 -47.84 -26.08 -22.37
N GLU A 149 -46.99 -25.99 -21.35
CA GLU A 149 -45.92 -24.97 -21.28
C GLU A 149 -44.88 -25.18 -22.38
N LEU A 150 -44.57 -26.43 -22.73
CA LEU A 150 -43.69 -26.76 -23.85
C LEU A 150 -44.31 -26.35 -25.20
N ALA A 151 -45.60 -26.62 -25.41
CA ALA A 151 -46.30 -26.19 -26.62
C ALA A 151 -46.37 -24.66 -26.73
N ALA A 152 -46.62 -23.96 -25.62
CA ALA A 152 -46.60 -22.51 -25.56
C ALA A 152 -45.19 -21.95 -25.84
N HIS A 153 -44.15 -22.61 -25.33
CA HIS A 153 -42.76 -22.27 -25.64
C HIS A 153 -42.46 -22.39 -27.13
N GLU A 154 -42.87 -23.47 -27.79
CA GLU A 154 -42.67 -23.64 -29.24
C GLU A 154 -43.38 -22.55 -30.05
N SER A 155 -44.62 -22.20 -29.70
CA SER A 155 -45.34 -21.09 -30.36
C SER A 155 -44.63 -19.74 -30.12
N ARG A 156 -44.01 -19.55 -28.95
CA ARG A 156 -43.18 -18.37 -28.66
C ARG A 156 -41.94 -18.33 -29.55
N LEU A 157 -41.27 -19.47 -29.75
CA LEU A 157 -40.09 -19.58 -30.62
C LEU A 157 -40.45 -19.33 -32.10
N ASP A 158 -41.62 -19.78 -32.57
CA ASP A 158 -42.12 -19.46 -33.91
C ASP A 158 -42.21 -17.94 -34.13
N LEU A 159 -42.71 -17.20 -33.13
CA LEU A 159 -42.83 -15.74 -33.20
C LEU A 159 -41.46 -15.07 -33.21
N VAL A 160 -40.52 -15.55 -32.38
CA VAL A 160 -39.14 -15.05 -32.34
C VAL A 160 -38.44 -15.27 -33.68
N GLN A 161 -38.58 -16.46 -34.27
CA GLN A 161 -37.99 -16.76 -35.59
C GLN A 161 -38.61 -15.90 -36.69
N LYS A 162 -39.94 -15.74 -36.72
CA LYS A 162 -40.63 -14.93 -37.72
C LYS A 162 -40.30 -13.43 -37.62
N LYS A 163 -40.16 -12.88 -36.42
CA LYS A 163 -39.88 -11.44 -36.21
C LYS A 163 -38.39 -11.09 -36.19
N GLY A 164 -37.54 -11.99 -35.69
CA GLY A 164 -36.11 -11.79 -35.50
C GLY A 164 -35.22 -12.43 -36.57
N GLY A 165 -35.79 -13.15 -37.54
CA GLY A 165 -35.07 -13.79 -38.65
C GLY A 165 -34.29 -15.06 -38.28
N SER A 166 -33.97 -15.27 -37.00
CA SER A 166 -33.31 -16.49 -36.50
C SER A 166 -33.72 -16.79 -35.05
N CYS A 167 -33.64 -18.06 -34.66
CA CYS A 167 -33.91 -18.50 -33.29
C CYS A 167 -32.81 -19.49 -32.86
N LEU A 168 -31.93 -19.06 -31.94
CA LEU A 168 -30.77 -19.85 -31.50
C LEU A 168 -31.13 -21.16 -30.78
N TRP A 169 -32.34 -21.24 -30.21
CA TRP A 169 -32.82 -22.48 -29.60
C TRP A 169 -33.18 -23.56 -30.65
N ARG A 170 -33.47 -23.13 -31.89
CA ARG A 170 -33.82 -24.00 -33.03
C ARG A 170 -32.75 -24.05 -34.12
N ALA A 171 -31.59 -23.42 -33.87
CA ALA A 171 -30.47 -23.34 -34.81
C ALA A 171 -29.65 -24.64 -34.82
#